data_AF-A0A7V4KE46-F1
#
_entry.id   AF-A0A7V4KE46-F1
#
_cell.length_a   1.000
_cell.length_b   1.000
_cell.length_c   1.000
_cell.angle_alpha   90.00
_cell.angle_beta   90.00
_cell.angle_gamma   90.00
#
_symmetry.space_group_name_H-M   'P 1'
#
loop_
_entity.id
_entity.type
_entity.pdbx_description
1 polymer ?
#
loop_
_entity_poly.entity_id
_entity_poly.type
_entity_poly.pdbx_seq_one_letter_code
_entity_poly.pdbx_strand_id
1 'polypeptide(L)'
;MRLMITAGTVGGIGLRKDAPYRDVQWMEKVNPGVAAFLNALASKVLHNEDLLGAVLTGSTSRKEETYILVNGEKRLLSDIEVFFVVRKRENIDAYRREISRTILMLFENYLEQFFTNFSKVDFSVYSLSQIRHMDRRFIHFETKACGVQFLGAMDILHEMPEITLSNLNWAELLTVPIHRFFSVISSFESESELFRRYALCRNMLDLVTVILPYEGYLVPTYRKRLEVFSKIYLRTSLTKFFPTTDLLDTLEYCYKFKLNPDVEEEKISYRDLLSFFLESFVNLKRYLEERNKGNSFLIDKRGIMRSLIRLSVSNLSMELRKPLLLEKLYEKMKYIIELQIVCPDQCLPGDLLGEVKSSYKQLFG
;
A
#
# COMPACT_ATOMS: atom_id res chain seq x y z
N MET A 1 39.03 16.93 15.19
CA MET A 1 38.52 17.09 16.57
C MET A 1 37.03 16.82 16.52
N ARG A 2 36.60 15.67 17.07
CA ARG A 2 35.21 15.17 17.03
C ARG A 2 34.33 16.02 17.95
N LEU A 3 33.30 16.66 17.42
CA LEU A 3 32.23 17.24 18.25
C LEU A 3 31.22 16.14 18.58
N MET A 4 31.19 15.76 19.86
CA MET A 4 30.10 15.01 20.48
C MET A 4 28.86 15.88 20.47
N ILE A 5 27.77 15.38 19.89
CA ILE A 5 26.43 15.95 20.06
C ILE A 5 25.83 15.23 21.27
N THR A 6 25.67 15.96 22.37
CA THR A 6 24.96 15.54 23.57
C THR A 6 23.46 15.42 23.29
N ALA A 7 22.88 14.27 23.67
CA ALA A 7 21.46 14.00 23.61
C ALA A 7 20.68 14.99 24.47
N GLY A 8 19.87 15.83 23.81
CA GLY A 8 18.85 16.66 24.45
C GLY A 8 17.69 15.79 24.91
N THR A 9 17.43 15.83 26.22
CA THR A 9 16.30 15.22 26.92
C THR A 9 14.95 15.63 26.33
N VAL A 10 14.28 14.69 25.68
CA VAL A 10 12.82 14.73 25.47
C VAL A 10 12.16 14.40 26.81
N GLY A 11 11.18 15.21 27.21
CA GLY A 11 10.46 15.13 28.49
C GLY A 11 10.05 13.71 28.84
N GLY A 12 10.50 13.27 30.03
CA GLY A 12 10.32 11.91 30.52
C GLY A 12 8.85 11.58 30.83
N ILE A 13 8.22 10.86 29.92
CA ILE A 13 7.19 9.89 30.31
C ILE A 13 7.95 8.75 31.00
N GLY A 14 7.81 8.63 32.31
CA GLY A 14 8.50 7.64 33.13
C GLY A 14 8.34 6.22 32.56
N LEU A 15 9.42 5.71 31.98
CA LEU A 15 9.50 4.34 31.48
C LEU A 15 9.55 3.39 32.68
N ARG A 16 8.44 2.71 33.00
CA ARG A 16 8.44 1.58 33.95
C ARG A 16 9.34 0.47 33.40
N LYS A 17 10.26 -0.04 34.23
CA LYS A 17 11.32 -0.99 33.87
C LYS A 17 10.86 -2.46 33.72
N ASP A 18 9.60 -2.77 33.99
CA ASP A 18 9.19 -4.16 34.27
C ASP A 18 8.30 -4.81 33.20
N ALA A 19 8.29 -4.32 31.95
CA ALA A 19 7.51 -4.93 30.87
C ALA A 19 8.36 -5.99 30.10
N PRO A 20 7.94 -7.26 30.03
CA PRO A 20 8.75 -8.38 29.54
C PRO A 20 8.98 -8.44 28.01
N TYR A 21 8.57 -7.43 27.24
CA TYR A 21 8.56 -7.48 25.76
C TYR A 21 9.13 -6.21 25.11
N ARG A 22 10.36 -5.81 25.48
CA ARG A 22 11.04 -4.68 24.80
C ARG A 22 12.39 -5.10 24.26
N ASP A 23 12.35 -5.88 23.18
CA ASP A 23 13.49 -5.96 22.29
C ASP A 23 13.57 -4.64 21.51
N VAL A 24 14.45 -3.72 21.92
CA VAL A 24 14.55 -2.36 21.33
C VAL A 24 15.07 -2.42 19.89
N GLN A 25 15.58 -3.58 19.45
CA GLN A 25 16.14 -3.80 18.12
C GLN A 25 15.18 -3.50 16.96
N TRP A 26 13.86 -3.61 17.17
CA TRP A 26 12.89 -3.26 16.12
C TRP A 26 12.84 -1.75 15.87
N MET A 27 13.17 -0.92 16.87
CA MET A 27 13.13 0.55 16.72
C MET A 27 14.16 1.05 15.70
N GLU A 28 15.32 0.38 15.59
CA GLU A 28 16.35 0.69 14.57
C GLU A 28 15.92 0.35 13.14
N LYS A 29 14.88 -0.48 13.00
CA LYS A 29 14.32 -0.88 11.71
C LYS A 29 13.29 0.10 11.18
N VAL A 30 12.88 1.11 11.95
CA VAL A 30 11.87 2.09 11.55
C VAL A 30 12.33 3.52 11.87
N ASN A 31 11.64 4.51 11.32
CA ASN A 31 11.93 5.91 11.64
C ASN A 31 11.62 6.22 13.13
N PRO A 32 12.40 7.08 13.80
CA PRO A 32 12.19 7.44 15.21
C PRO A 32 10.76 7.90 15.56
N GLY A 33 10.11 8.69 14.69
CA GLY A 33 8.74 9.14 14.94
C GLY A 33 7.72 8.00 14.87
N VAL A 34 7.90 7.07 13.92
CA VAL A 34 7.10 5.84 13.83
C VAL A 34 7.36 4.94 15.03
N ALA A 35 8.63 4.78 15.45
CA ALA A 35 8.99 4.02 16.65
C ALA A 35 8.33 4.59 17.90
N ALA A 36 8.32 5.91 18.06
CA ALA A 36 7.69 6.58 19.20
C ALA A 36 6.17 6.31 19.24
N PHE A 37 5.49 6.46 18.10
CA PHE A 37 4.06 6.16 17.99
C PHE A 37 3.75 4.69 18.29
N LEU A 38 4.51 3.76 17.70
CA LEU A 38 4.31 2.32 17.91
C LEU A 38 4.63 1.89 19.35
N ASN A 39 5.63 2.49 19.99
CA ASN A 39 5.93 2.24 21.40
C ASN A 39 4.81 2.75 22.32
N ALA A 40 4.22 3.90 22.01
CA ALA A 40 3.06 4.42 22.72
C ALA A 40 1.84 3.48 22.54
N LEU A 41 1.59 3.02 21.31
CA LEU A 41 0.55 2.04 21.00
C LEU A 41 0.76 0.73 21.75
N ALA A 42 1.95 0.14 21.66
CA ALA A 42 2.34 -1.06 22.36
C ALA A 42 2.11 -0.95 23.87
N SER A 43 2.49 0.19 24.48
CA SER A 43 2.35 0.40 25.92
C SER A 43 0.90 0.39 26.42
N LYS A 44 -0.07 0.72 25.55
CA LYS A 44 -1.50 0.77 25.89
C LYS A 44 -2.22 -0.55 25.64
N VAL A 45 -1.71 -1.40 24.73
CA VAL A 45 -2.33 -2.68 24.37
C VAL A 45 -1.65 -3.91 25.01
N LEU A 46 -0.53 -3.75 25.72
CA LEU A 46 0.27 -4.84 26.30
C LEU A 46 -0.45 -5.63 27.41
N HIS A 47 -1.56 -5.12 27.94
CA HIS A 47 -2.16 -5.66 29.17
C HIS A 47 -2.95 -6.97 28.98
N ASN A 48 -2.93 -7.57 27.80
CA ASN A 48 -3.81 -8.67 27.45
C ASN A 48 -3.05 -9.93 27.01
N GLU A 49 -3.22 -11.03 27.76
CA GLU A 49 -2.52 -12.31 27.54
C GLU A 49 -2.90 -13.00 26.22
N ASP A 50 -4.00 -12.59 25.59
CA ASP A 50 -4.44 -13.14 24.31
C ASP A 50 -3.75 -12.53 23.09
N LEU A 51 -2.99 -11.43 23.27
CA LEU A 51 -2.25 -10.77 22.20
C LEU A 51 -0.92 -11.50 21.98
N LEU A 52 -0.78 -12.14 20.82
CA LEU A 52 0.41 -12.92 20.47
C LEU A 52 1.51 -12.06 19.85
N GLY A 53 1.13 -11.01 19.12
CA GLY A 53 2.06 -10.05 18.57
C GLY A 53 1.40 -8.98 17.71
N ALA A 54 2.20 -7.99 17.31
CA ALA A 54 1.80 -6.94 16.39
C ALA A 54 2.93 -6.61 15.42
N VAL A 55 2.54 -6.38 14.17
CA VAL A 55 3.46 -6.20 13.05
C VAL A 55 3.13 -4.91 12.31
N LEU A 56 4.14 -4.08 12.10
CA LEU A 56 4.12 -2.96 11.17
C LEU A 56 4.34 -3.49 9.75
N THR A 57 3.51 -3.04 8.82
CA THR A 57 3.60 -3.35 7.39
C THR A 57 3.59 -2.06 6.56
N GLY A 58 3.42 -2.18 5.25
CA GLY A 58 3.32 -1.02 4.35
C GLY A 58 4.67 -0.34 4.14
N SER A 59 4.61 0.91 3.68
CA SER A 59 5.84 1.65 3.33
C SER A 59 6.74 1.96 4.52
N THR A 60 6.16 2.11 5.71
CA THR A 60 6.89 2.38 6.96
C THR A 60 7.73 1.20 7.44
N SER A 61 7.29 -0.04 7.21
CA SER A 61 8.11 -1.22 7.52
C SER A 61 9.26 -1.41 6.53
N ARG A 62 9.12 -0.87 5.32
CA ARG A 62 10.11 -0.97 4.24
C ARG A 62 11.17 0.14 4.26
N LYS A 63 11.09 1.09 5.20
CA LYS A 63 11.87 2.35 5.19
C LYS A 63 11.63 3.16 3.92
N GLU A 64 10.42 3.07 3.38
CA GLU A 64 9.99 3.79 2.20
C GLU A 64 8.90 4.80 2.52
N GLU A 65 8.62 5.10 3.79
CA GLU A 65 7.66 6.11 4.19
C GLU A 65 8.04 7.52 3.73
N THR A 66 7.02 8.37 3.62
CA THR A 66 7.14 9.72 3.09
C THR A 66 6.98 10.73 4.19
N TYR A 67 7.81 11.76 4.17
CA TYR A 67 7.73 12.89 5.07
C TYR A 67 7.66 14.19 4.29
N ILE A 68 6.97 15.17 4.87
CA ILE A 68 6.93 16.54 4.38
C ILE A 68 7.30 17.55 5.47
N LEU A 69 7.74 18.73 5.09
CA LEU A 69 7.98 19.89 5.93
C LEU A 69 6.69 20.71 6.03
N VAL A 70 6.15 20.77 7.23
CA VAL A 70 5.02 21.65 7.56
C VAL A 70 5.52 22.64 8.61
N ASN A 71 5.55 23.93 8.28
CA ASN A 71 6.08 24.98 9.14
C ASN A 71 7.52 24.71 9.63
N GLY A 72 8.35 24.11 8.77
CA GLY A 72 9.74 23.75 9.09
C GLY A 72 9.91 22.44 9.88
N GLU A 73 8.81 21.77 10.26
CA GLU A 73 8.84 20.50 10.97
C GLU A 73 8.57 19.31 10.05
N LYS A 74 9.32 18.23 10.23
CA LYS A 74 9.16 17.00 9.46
C LYS A 74 7.96 16.20 9.96
N ARG A 75 6.92 16.09 9.15
CA ARG A 75 5.68 15.35 9.42
C ARG A 75 5.50 14.19 8.47
N LEU A 76 5.00 13.07 8.98
CA LEU A 76 4.70 11.87 8.22
C LEU A 76 3.53 12.15 7.29
N LEU A 77 3.72 11.90 6.00
CA LEU A 77 2.66 11.91 4.97
C LEU A 77 2.13 10.51 4.70
N SER A 78 2.98 9.48 4.78
CA SER A 78 2.57 8.09 4.59
C SER A 78 1.64 7.58 5.69
N ASP A 79 0.86 6.56 5.34
CA ASP A 79 0.01 5.84 6.28
C ASP A 79 0.85 4.91 7.17
N ILE A 80 0.39 4.69 8.40
CA ILE A 80 0.89 3.63 9.29
C ILE A 80 -0.07 2.45 9.19
N GLU A 81 0.43 1.33 8.67
CA GLU A 81 -0.34 0.10 8.52
C GLU A 81 0.16 -0.93 9.53
N VAL A 82 -0.71 -1.39 10.43
CA VAL A 82 -0.36 -2.41 11.43
C VAL A 82 -1.37 -3.54 11.46
N PHE A 83 -0.95 -4.74 11.86
CA PHE A 83 -1.90 -5.76 12.27
C PHE A 83 -1.52 -6.41 13.58
N PHE A 84 -2.56 -6.82 14.30
CA PHE A 84 -2.47 -7.47 15.59
C PHE A 84 -2.89 -8.92 15.45
N VAL A 85 -2.21 -9.80 16.17
CA VAL A 85 -2.50 -11.23 16.17
C VAL A 85 -2.95 -11.65 17.55
N VAL A 86 -4.18 -12.15 17.62
CA VAL A 86 -4.76 -12.70 18.84
C VAL A 86 -4.78 -14.23 18.78
N ARG A 87 -4.80 -14.86 19.96
CA ARG A 87 -4.82 -16.32 20.07
C ARG A 87 -6.08 -16.92 19.45
N LYS A 88 -7.25 -16.39 19.79
CA LYS A 88 -8.55 -16.94 19.40
C LYS A 88 -9.35 -15.98 18.53
N ARG A 89 -10.07 -16.55 17.56
CA ARG A 89 -10.90 -15.80 16.62
C ARG A 89 -12.05 -15.05 17.30
N GLU A 90 -12.64 -15.64 18.34
CA GLU A 90 -13.74 -15.01 19.11
C GLU A 90 -13.36 -13.67 19.74
N ASN A 91 -12.07 -13.40 19.95
CA ASN A 91 -11.60 -12.17 20.59
C ASN A 91 -11.33 -11.03 19.60
N ILE A 92 -11.37 -11.29 18.28
CA ILE A 92 -11.00 -10.30 17.25
C ILE A 92 -11.79 -9.00 17.39
N ASP A 93 -13.12 -9.08 17.56
CA ASP A 93 -13.96 -7.87 17.59
C ASP A 93 -13.77 -7.06 18.87
N ALA A 94 -13.53 -7.73 20.01
CA ALA A 94 -13.23 -7.06 21.26
C ALA A 94 -11.91 -6.27 21.14
N TYR A 95 -10.87 -6.93 20.64
CA TYR A 95 -9.58 -6.30 20.39
C TYR A 95 -9.65 -5.20 19.34
N ARG A 96 -10.42 -5.38 18.27
CA ARG A 96 -10.59 -4.36 17.24
C ARG A 96 -11.16 -3.07 17.85
N ARG A 97 -12.14 -3.17 18.76
CA ARG A 97 -12.71 -2.01 19.46
C ARG A 97 -11.69 -1.36 20.40
N GLU A 98 -10.93 -2.16 21.14
CA GLU A 98 -9.88 -1.66 22.06
C GLU A 98 -8.77 -0.92 21.31
N ILE A 99 -8.22 -1.54 20.26
CA ILE A 99 -7.17 -0.98 19.41
C ILE A 99 -7.69 0.28 18.70
N SER A 100 -8.92 0.26 18.17
CA SER A 100 -9.53 1.43 17.54
C SER A 100 -9.57 2.64 18.48
N ARG A 101 -10.07 2.46 19.71
CA ARG A 101 -10.11 3.54 20.71
C ARG A 101 -8.70 4.04 21.05
N THR A 102 -7.76 3.11 21.20
CA THR A 102 -6.36 3.43 21.53
C THR A 102 -5.70 4.23 20.42
N ILE A 103 -5.88 3.81 19.16
CA ILE A 103 -5.37 4.53 17.99
C ILE A 103 -5.99 5.91 17.90
N LEU A 104 -7.31 6.06 18.08
CA LEU A 104 -7.96 7.38 18.05
C LEU A 104 -7.37 8.33 19.10
N MET A 105 -7.25 7.86 20.34
CA MET A 105 -6.65 8.65 21.42
C MET A 105 -5.19 9.03 21.13
N LEU A 106 -4.39 8.10 20.58
CA LEU A 106 -3.00 8.39 20.24
C LEU A 106 -2.90 9.31 19.04
N PHE A 107 -3.72 9.09 18.01
CA PHE A 107 -3.70 9.90 16.81
C PHE A 107 -3.98 11.36 17.14
N GLU A 108 -4.98 11.66 17.97
CA GLU A 108 -5.25 13.03 18.45
C GLU A 108 -4.04 13.68 19.15
N ASN A 109 -3.30 12.91 19.96
CA ASN A 109 -2.12 13.43 20.67
C ASN A 109 -0.90 13.64 19.76
N TYR A 110 -0.81 12.93 18.63
CA TYR A 110 0.31 12.98 17.70
C TYR A 110 0.00 13.74 16.41
N LEU A 111 -1.27 14.07 16.14
CA LEU A 111 -1.74 14.62 14.88
C LEU A 111 -1.02 15.92 14.54
N GLU A 112 -0.95 16.84 15.49
CA GLU A 112 -0.33 18.15 15.26
C GLU A 112 1.19 18.14 15.26
N GLN A 113 1.83 17.06 15.74
CA GLN A 113 3.29 17.01 15.94
C GLN A 113 4.00 16.11 14.94
N PHE A 114 3.35 15.02 14.52
CA PHE A 114 3.99 13.96 13.75
C PHE A 114 3.26 13.62 12.46
N PHE A 115 1.93 13.67 12.43
CA PHE A 115 1.17 13.34 11.23
C PHE A 115 0.85 14.58 10.39
N THR A 116 0.57 14.35 9.12
CA THR A 116 -0.15 15.32 8.28
C THR A 116 -1.64 15.02 8.33
N ASN A 117 -2.46 15.98 7.90
CA ASN A 117 -3.92 15.77 7.76
C ASN A 117 -4.30 14.71 6.71
N PHE A 118 -3.33 14.25 5.91
CA PHE A 118 -3.55 13.24 4.88
C PHE A 118 -3.15 11.82 5.33
N SER A 119 -2.43 11.70 6.45
CA SER A 119 -1.95 10.41 6.94
C SER A 119 -3.03 9.67 7.71
N LYS A 120 -3.03 8.35 7.57
CA LYS A 120 -3.95 7.46 8.29
C LYS A 120 -3.19 6.44 9.11
N VAL A 121 -3.85 5.92 10.13
CA VAL A 121 -3.41 4.73 10.86
C VAL A 121 -4.42 3.63 10.60
N ASP A 122 -4.08 2.73 9.68
CA ASP A 122 -4.90 1.59 9.33
C ASP A 122 -4.47 0.38 10.14
N PHE A 123 -5.45 -0.37 10.65
CA PHE A 123 -5.15 -1.57 11.41
C PHE A 123 -6.09 -2.73 11.10
N SER A 124 -5.56 -3.94 11.25
CA SER A 124 -6.31 -5.18 11.20
C SER A 124 -6.05 -6.04 12.42
N VAL A 125 -7.00 -6.91 12.75
CA VAL A 125 -6.87 -7.89 13.83
C VAL A 125 -7.16 -9.27 13.25
N TYR A 126 -6.21 -10.18 13.42
CA TYR A 126 -6.27 -11.54 12.94
C TYR A 126 -6.10 -12.51 14.11
N SER A 127 -6.70 -13.68 14.00
CA SER A 127 -6.29 -14.83 14.81
C SER A 127 -5.03 -15.48 14.25
N LEU A 128 -4.27 -16.21 15.09
CA LEU A 128 -3.12 -17.00 14.62
C LEU A 128 -3.49 -17.97 13.48
N SER A 129 -4.68 -18.58 13.56
CA SER A 129 -5.17 -19.45 12.49
C SER A 129 -5.34 -18.69 11.16
N GLN A 130 -5.84 -17.45 11.20
CA GLN A 130 -5.95 -16.64 9.98
C GLN A 130 -4.59 -16.23 9.42
N ILE A 131 -3.60 -15.95 10.28
CA ILE A 131 -2.23 -15.66 9.84
C ILE A 131 -1.63 -16.85 9.07
N ARG A 132 -1.72 -18.06 9.64
CA ARG A 132 -1.19 -19.29 9.01
C ARG A 132 -1.87 -19.64 7.68
N HIS A 133 -3.13 -19.25 7.52
CA HIS A 133 -3.93 -19.53 6.32
C HIS A 133 -4.15 -18.30 5.45
N MET A 134 -3.38 -17.24 5.67
CA MET A 134 -3.52 -15.98 4.97
C MET A 134 -3.43 -16.18 3.45
N ASP A 135 -4.21 -15.41 2.71
CA ASP A 135 -4.21 -15.46 1.26
C ASP A 135 -2.83 -15.08 0.69
N ARG A 136 -2.43 -15.62 -0.45
CA ARG A 136 -1.04 -15.49 -0.97
C ARG A 136 -0.93 -14.23 -1.82
N ARG A 137 -1.32 -13.09 -1.26
CA ARG A 137 -1.35 -11.78 -1.93
C ARG A 137 0.03 -11.15 -1.97
N PHE A 138 0.26 -10.26 -2.92
CA PHE A 138 1.54 -9.55 -3.04
C PHE A 138 1.87 -8.75 -1.77
N ILE A 139 0.87 -8.06 -1.20
CA ILE A 139 1.04 -7.29 0.05
C ILE A 139 1.48 -8.17 1.24
N HIS A 140 1.04 -9.42 1.30
CA HIS A 140 1.47 -10.35 2.35
C HIS A 140 2.89 -10.88 2.10
N PHE A 141 3.29 -11.04 0.84
CA PHE A 141 4.69 -11.31 0.50
C PHE A 141 5.59 -10.16 0.97
N GLU A 142 5.23 -8.90 0.67
CA GLU A 142 5.98 -7.74 1.15
C GLU A 142 6.00 -7.66 2.68
N THR A 143 4.87 -7.93 3.31
CA THR A 143 4.74 -7.95 4.77
C THR A 143 5.67 -9.00 5.39
N LYS A 144 5.71 -10.22 4.85
CA LYS A 144 6.58 -11.26 5.38
C LYS A 144 8.07 -10.94 5.17
N ALA A 145 8.42 -10.36 4.02
CA ALA A 145 9.79 -10.04 3.68
C ALA A 145 10.35 -8.79 4.41
N CYS A 146 9.49 -7.83 4.76
CA CYS A 146 9.92 -6.51 5.26
C CYS A 146 9.12 -6.01 6.47
N GLY A 147 8.22 -6.82 7.04
CA GLY A 147 7.44 -6.43 8.20
C GLY A 147 8.32 -6.24 9.43
N VAL A 148 7.88 -5.39 10.34
CA VAL A 148 8.56 -5.15 11.61
C VAL A 148 7.64 -5.54 12.75
N GLN A 149 7.95 -6.67 13.39
CA GLN A 149 7.27 -7.04 14.63
C GLN A 149 7.75 -6.12 15.75
N PHE A 150 6.81 -5.35 16.32
CA PHE A 150 7.09 -4.38 17.38
C PHE A 150 6.49 -4.78 18.73
N LEU A 151 5.74 -5.89 18.77
CA LEU A 151 5.08 -6.40 19.97
C LEU A 151 4.94 -7.92 19.93
N GLY A 152 4.99 -8.55 21.10
CA GLY A 152 4.75 -9.98 21.33
C GLY A 152 5.99 -10.86 21.14
N ALA A 153 6.00 -12.01 21.83
CA ALA A 153 7.12 -12.96 21.78
C ALA A 153 6.98 -14.06 20.72
N MET A 154 5.80 -14.26 20.15
CA MET A 154 5.63 -15.19 19.04
C MET A 154 6.10 -14.51 17.75
N ASP A 155 6.97 -15.15 16.98
CA ASP A 155 7.39 -14.64 15.67
C ASP A 155 6.25 -14.78 14.65
N ILE A 156 5.46 -13.72 14.53
CA ILE A 156 4.28 -13.66 13.67
C ILE A 156 4.66 -13.74 12.19
N LEU A 157 5.81 -13.17 11.80
CA LEU A 157 6.27 -13.16 10.41
C LEU A 157 6.64 -14.57 9.96
N HIS A 158 7.24 -15.37 10.86
CA HIS A 158 7.53 -16.78 10.60
C HIS A 158 6.25 -17.61 10.42
N GLU A 159 5.18 -17.28 11.15
CA GLU A 159 3.89 -17.98 11.09
C GLU A 159 3.08 -17.67 9.82
N MET A 160 3.42 -16.62 9.07
CA MET A 160 2.81 -16.33 7.77
C MET A 160 3.19 -17.40 6.73
N PRO A 161 2.33 -17.73 5.75
CA PRO A 161 2.68 -18.70 4.71
C PRO A 161 3.83 -18.19 3.82
N GLU A 162 4.65 -19.11 3.30
CA GLU A 162 5.59 -18.80 2.22
C GLU A 162 4.83 -18.45 0.93
N ILE A 163 5.23 -17.36 0.29
CA ILE A 163 4.62 -16.86 -0.95
C ILE A 163 5.68 -16.87 -2.04
N THR A 164 5.37 -17.56 -3.13
CA THR A 164 6.20 -17.73 -4.32
C THR A 164 5.38 -17.43 -5.56
N LEU A 165 6.02 -17.24 -6.71
CA LEU A 165 5.31 -17.02 -7.98
C LEU A 165 4.33 -18.15 -8.32
N SER A 166 4.63 -19.39 -7.93
CA SER A 166 3.78 -20.55 -8.20
C SER A 166 2.50 -20.58 -7.35
N ASN A 167 2.46 -19.86 -6.22
CA ASN A 167 1.30 -19.85 -5.32
C ASN A 167 0.68 -18.45 -5.11
N LEU A 168 1.23 -17.42 -5.75
CA LEU A 168 0.73 -16.05 -5.70
C LEU A 168 -0.73 -16.00 -6.14
N ASN A 169 -1.53 -15.21 -5.44
CA ASN A 169 -2.91 -14.90 -5.83
C ASN A 169 -2.90 -13.90 -6.99
N TRP A 170 -2.78 -14.44 -8.20
CA TRP A 170 -2.78 -13.64 -9.44
C TRP A 170 -4.06 -12.84 -9.64
N ALA A 171 -5.22 -13.32 -9.17
CA ALA A 171 -6.47 -12.59 -9.30
C ALA A 171 -6.44 -11.26 -8.53
N GLU A 172 -5.81 -11.25 -7.34
CA GLU A 172 -5.63 -10.02 -6.55
C GLU A 172 -4.55 -9.12 -7.15
N LEU A 173 -3.43 -9.67 -7.63
CA LEU A 173 -2.42 -8.88 -8.33
C LEU A 173 -3.00 -8.13 -9.54
N LEU A 174 -3.91 -8.77 -10.28
CA LEU A 174 -4.54 -8.18 -11.46
C LEU A 174 -5.57 -7.09 -11.14
N THR A 175 -6.02 -6.94 -9.89
CA THR A 175 -6.87 -5.80 -9.51
C THR A 175 -6.07 -4.58 -9.12
N VAL A 176 -4.75 -4.70 -8.90
CA VAL A 176 -3.87 -3.57 -8.55
C VAL A 176 -4.07 -2.38 -9.50
N PRO A 177 -4.05 -2.53 -10.84
CA PRO A 177 -4.29 -1.41 -11.75
C PRO A 177 -5.57 -0.63 -11.45
N ILE A 178 -6.67 -1.34 -11.18
CA ILE A 178 -7.97 -0.73 -10.87
C ILE A 178 -7.89 0.09 -9.58
N HIS A 179 -7.24 -0.43 -8.54
CA HIS A 179 -7.02 0.29 -7.29
C HIS A 179 -6.16 1.54 -7.48
N ARG A 180 -5.17 1.50 -8.38
CA ARG A 180 -4.28 2.64 -8.67
C ARG A 180 -4.98 3.75 -9.45
N PHE A 181 -5.76 3.42 -10.48
CA PHE A 181 -6.62 4.41 -11.15
C PHE A 181 -7.58 5.07 -10.17
N PHE A 182 -8.27 4.26 -9.36
CA PHE A 182 -9.23 4.80 -8.40
C PHE A 182 -8.56 5.72 -7.37
N SER A 183 -7.35 5.37 -6.90
CA SER A 183 -6.58 6.23 -6.00
C SER A 183 -6.17 7.55 -6.64
N VAL A 184 -5.75 7.55 -7.91
CA VAL A 184 -5.39 8.78 -8.64
C VAL A 184 -6.62 9.65 -8.84
N ILE A 185 -7.72 9.08 -9.30
CA ILE A 185 -8.99 9.80 -9.50
C ILE A 185 -9.52 10.39 -8.20
N SER A 186 -9.46 9.63 -7.10
CA SER A 186 -9.88 10.12 -5.79
C SER A 186 -9.02 11.29 -5.30
N SER A 187 -7.76 11.36 -5.74
CA SER A 187 -6.88 12.48 -5.38
C SER A 187 -7.29 13.80 -6.06
N PHE A 188 -8.07 13.78 -7.13
CA PHE A 188 -8.52 15.00 -7.82
C PHE A 188 -9.41 15.88 -6.95
N GLU A 189 -10.01 15.32 -5.90
CA GLU A 189 -10.80 16.07 -4.91
C GLU A 189 -9.92 16.89 -3.94
N SER A 190 -8.60 16.63 -3.91
CA SER A 190 -7.66 17.41 -3.11
C SER A 190 -7.33 18.72 -3.80
N GLU A 191 -7.41 19.84 -3.08
CA GLU A 191 -6.96 21.15 -3.55
C GLU A 191 -5.43 21.23 -3.67
N SER A 192 -4.70 20.47 -2.85
CA SER A 192 -3.23 20.44 -2.85
C SER A 192 -2.67 19.71 -4.08
N GLU A 193 -1.93 20.43 -4.92
CA GLU A 193 -1.20 19.84 -6.06
C GLU A 193 -0.11 18.87 -5.59
N LEU A 194 0.61 19.21 -4.52
CA LEU A 194 1.61 18.33 -3.90
C LEU A 194 1.01 16.95 -3.60
N PHE A 195 -0.19 16.92 -3.01
CA PHE A 195 -0.87 15.67 -2.70
C PHE A 195 -1.31 14.91 -3.96
N ARG A 196 -1.86 15.59 -4.96
CA ARG A 196 -2.22 14.97 -6.25
C ARG A 196 -1.01 14.33 -6.92
N ARG A 197 0.10 15.05 -6.96
CA ARG A 197 1.38 14.59 -7.51
C ARG A 197 1.97 13.43 -6.71
N TYR A 198 1.94 13.52 -5.39
CA TYR A 198 2.36 12.44 -4.50
C TYR A 198 1.55 11.16 -4.74
N ALA A 199 0.23 11.28 -4.80
CA ALA A 199 -0.66 10.16 -5.11
C ALA A 199 -0.31 9.54 -6.47
N LEU A 200 -0.11 10.37 -7.49
CA LEU A 200 0.26 9.93 -8.83
C LEU A 200 1.60 9.17 -8.86
N CYS A 201 2.65 9.74 -8.28
CA CYS A 201 3.98 9.13 -8.20
C CYS A 201 3.95 7.80 -7.42
N ARG A 202 3.27 7.76 -6.25
CA ARG A 202 3.11 6.54 -5.46
C ARG A 202 2.43 5.44 -6.27
N ASN A 203 1.34 5.77 -6.97
CA ASN A 203 0.56 4.80 -7.75
C ASN A 203 1.29 4.35 -9.03
N MET A 204 2.13 5.20 -9.62
CA MET A 204 2.98 4.84 -10.76
C MET A 204 3.94 3.70 -10.43
N LEU A 205 4.51 3.70 -9.23
CA LEU A 205 5.48 2.68 -8.81
C LEU A 205 4.88 1.28 -8.72
N ASP A 206 3.54 1.15 -8.67
CA ASP A 206 2.88 -0.15 -8.72
C ASP A 206 2.75 -0.75 -10.12
N LEU A 207 3.16 -0.02 -11.16
CA LEU A 207 3.39 -0.59 -12.49
C LEU A 207 4.36 -1.78 -12.41
N VAL A 208 5.50 -1.59 -11.75
CA VAL A 208 6.52 -2.65 -11.62
C VAL A 208 6.10 -3.76 -10.66
N THR A 209 5.21 -3.47 -9.72
CA THR A 209 4.59 -4.48 -8.83
C THR A 209 3.83 -5.54 -9.62
N VAL A 210 3.12 -5.13 -10.66
CA VAL A 210 2.33 -6.04 -11.50
C VAL A 210 3.20 -6.73 -12.55
N ILE A 211 4.14 -6.00 -13.16
CA ILE A 211 4.98 -6.55 -14.25
C ILE A 211 5.94 -7.63 -13.75
N LEU A 212 6.68 -7.36 -12.66
CA LEU A 212 7.80 -8.22 -12.25
C LEU A 212 7.41 -9.68 -11.98
N PRO A 213 6.26 -9.99 -11.34
CA PRO A 213 5.83 -11.37 -11.18
C PRO A 213 5.69 -12.13 -12.51
N TYR A 214 5.19 -11.48 -13.57
CA TYR A 214 5.10 -12.08 -14.91
C TYR A 214 6.45 -12.28 -15.58
N GLU A 215 7.45 -11.48 -15.22
CA GLU A 215 8.83 -11.62 -15.67
C GLU A 215 9.66 -12.59 -14.79
N GLY A 216 9.03 -13.27 -13.83
CA GLY A 216 9.68 -14.27 -13.00
C GLY A 216 10.33 -13.72 -11.73
N TYR A 217 9.97 -12.50 -11.31
CA TYR A 217 10.56 -11.84 -10.14
C TYR A 217 9.51 -11.50 -9.08
N LEU A 218 9.74 -11.96 -7.86
CA LEU A 218 8.96 -11.56 -6.68
C LEU A 218 9.88 -10.79 -5.74
N VAL A 219 9.79 -9.46 -5.77
CA VAL A 219 10.78 -8.55 -5.17
C VAL A 219 10.06 -7.57 -4.25
N PRO A 220 10.43 -7.47 -2.97
CA PRO A 220 9.78 -6.54 -2.05
C PRO A 220 10.33 -5.13 -2.23
N THR A 221 9.60 -4.09 -1.79
CA THR A 221 10.00 -2.67 -1.83
C THR A 221 10.01 -2.06 -3.24
N TYR A 222 9.69 -0.78 -3.35
CA TYR A 222 9.80 -0.05 -4.61
C TYR A 222 11.24 0.03 -5.11
N ARG A 223 12.21 0.34 -4.23
CA ARG A 223 13.63 0.46 -4.62
C ARG A 223 14.17 -0.78 -5.32
N LYS A 224 14.02 -1.94 -4.69
CA LYS A 224 14.55 -3.20 -5.24
C LYS A 224 13.81 -3.60 -6.53
N ARG A 225 12.50 -3.33 -6.61
CA ARG A 225 11.74 -3.53 -7.85
C ARG A 225 12.30 -2.69 -9.00
N LEU A 226 12.60 -1.42 -8.77
CA LEU A 226 13.20 -0.56 -9.80
C LEU A 226 14.59 -1.04 -10.22
N GLU A 227 15.42 -1.51 -9.29
CA GLU A 227 16.74 -2.07 -9.59
C GLU A 227 16.69 -3.36 -10.43
N VAL A 228 15.69 -4.21 -10.20
CA VAL A 228 15.47 -5.41 -11.01
C VAL A 228 14.88 -5.01 -12.36
N PHE A 229 13.89 -4.11 -12.35
CA PHE A 229 13.21 -3.66 -13.56
C PHE A 229 14.19 -3.02 -14.55
N SER A 230 15.09 -2.14 -14.11
CA SER A 230 16.10 -1.51 -14.97
C SER A 230 17.05 -2.50 -15.64
N LYS A 231 17.35 -3.63 -14.99
CA LYS A 231 18.20 -4.69 -15.54
C LYS A 231 17.50 -5.55 -16.58
N ILE A 232 16.19 -5.74 -16.45
CA ILE A 232 15.42 -6.61 -17.34
C ILE A 232 14.72 -5.85 -18.47
N TYR A 233 14.45 -4.55 -18.30
CA TYR A 233 13.63 -3.76 -19.22
C TYR A 233 14.08 -3.87 -20.68
N LEU A 234 15.38 -3.67 -20.93
CA LEU A 234 15.97 -3.76 -22.28
C LEU A 234 16.25 -5.20 -22.74
N ARG A 235 16.08 -6.20 -21.86
CA ARG A 235 16.43 -7.61 -22.13
C ARG A 235 15.22 -8.49 -22.40
N THR A 236 14.01 -7.99 -22.14
CA THR A 236 12.76 -8.73 -22.31
C THR A 236 11.89 -8.06 -23.36
N SER A 237 10.71 -8.61 -23.63
CA SER A 237 9.72 -8.03 -24.55
C SER A 237 9.01 -6.80 -23.97
N LEU A 238 9.42 -6.28 -22.81
CA LEU A 238 8.77 -5.13 -22.18
C LEU A 238 8.84 -3.87 -23.06
N THR A 239 9.92 -3.65 -23.79
CA THR A 239 10.07 -2.51 -24.71
C THR A 239 9.04 -2.49 -25.85
N LYS A 240 8.43 -3.64 -26.18
CA LYS A 240 7.32 -3.72 -27.15
C LYS A 240 6.06 -3.01 -26.62
N PHE A 241 5.82 -3.08 -25.31
CA PHE A 241 4.63 -2.52 -24.68
C PHE A 241 4.89 -1.13 -24.11
N PHE A 242 6.09 -0.91 -23.62
CA PHE A 242 6.55 0.34 -23.04
C PHE A 242 7.70 0.85 -23.93
N PRO A 243 7.42 1.49 -25.06
CA PRO A 243 8.46 1.93 -26.00
C PRO A 243 9.17 3.21 -25.53
N THR A 244 8.66 3.88 -24.49
CA THR A 244 9.19 5.15 -24.01
C THR A 244 10.60 4.97 -23.44
N THR A 245 11.53 5.78 -23.95
CA THR A 245 12.92 5.83 -23.47
C THR A 245 12.99 6.30 -22.01
N ASP A 246 11.97 7.06 -21.58
CA ASP A 246 12.01 7.80 -20.33
C ASP A 246 11.27 7.07 -19.19
N LEU A 247 10.80 5.83 -19.40
CA LEU A 247 10.05 5.09 -18.38
C LEU A 247 10.89 4.85 -17.11
N LEU A 248 12.14 4.43 -17.28
CA LEU A 248 13.02 4.19 -16.13
C LEU A 248 13.30 5.49 -15.36
N ASP A 249 13.56 6.58 -16.08
CA ASP A 249 13.81 7.89 -15.48
C ASP A 249 12.58 8.45 -14.77
N THR A 250 11.40 8.27 -15.37
CA THR A 250 10.12 8.70 -14.78
C THR A 250 9.78 7.89 -13.54
N LEU A 251 10.03 6.58 -13.54
CA LEU A 251 9.83 5.73 -12.36
C LEU A 251 10.82 6.09 -11.25
N GLU A 252 12.07 6.37 -11.58
CA GLU A 252 13.07 6.83 -10.61
C GLU A 252 12.71 8.21 -10.04
N TYR A 253 12.24 9.13 -10.87
CA TYR A 253 11.67 10.41 -10.42
C TYR A 253 10.49 10.18 -9.47
N CYS A 254 9.53 9.32 -9.85
CA CYS A 254 8.37 9.01 -9.02
C CYS A 254 8.80 8.41 -7.67
N TYR A 255 9.83 7.56 -7.62
CA TYR A 255 10.35 6.99 -6.38
C TYR A 255 10.95 8.07 -5.48
N LYS A 256 11.81 8.93 -6.03
CA LYS A 256 12.43 10.04 -5.28
C LYS A 256 11.39 11.03 -4.77
N PHE A 257 10.47 11.45 -5.63
CA PHE A 257 9.37 12.34 -5.27
C PHE A 257 8.47 11.70 -4.21
N LYS A 258 8.17 10.39 -4.33
CA LYS A 258 7.40 9.66 -3.32
C LYS A 258 8.08 9.73 -1.96
N LEU A 259 9.39 9.63 -1.86
CA LEU A 259 10.09 9.65 -0.56
C LEU A 259 10.21 11.06 0.02
N ASN A 260 10.50 12.06 -0.80
CA ASN A 260 10.81 13.43 -0.38
C ASN A 260 10.16 14.47 -1.30
N PRO A 261 8.82 14.62 -1.28
CA PRO A 261 8.12 15.45 -2.25
C PRO A 261 8.40 16.95 -2.12
N ASP A 262 8.89 17.43 -0.97
CA ASP A 262 9.24 18.85 -0.77
C ASP A 262 10.68 19.21 -1.13
N VAL A 263 11.54 18.21 -1.35
CA VAL A 263 12.97 18.41 -1.62
C VAL A 263 13.29 18.23 -3.10
N GLU A 264 12.46 17.48 -3.83
CA GLU A 264 12.63 17.30 -5.26
C GLU A 264 12.14 18.52 -6.03
N GLU A 265 13.04 19.10 -6.83
CA GLU A 265 12.69 20.13 -7.80
C GLU A 265 11.69 19.58 -8.82
N GLU A 266 10.73 20.42 -9.19
CA GLU A 266 9.77 20.08 -10.24
C GLU A 266 10.49 19.89 -11.58
N LYS A 267 10.65 18.63 -11.99
CA LYS A 267 11.28 18.25 -13.26
C LYS A 267 10.28 17.88 -14.34
N ILE A 268 9.10 17.40 -13.94
CA ILE A 268 8.05 16.92 -14.83
C ILE A 268 6.76 17.60 -14.39
N SER A 269 6.00 18.19 -15.29
CA SER A 269 4.74 18.85 -14.92
C SER A 269 3.71 17.81 -14.43
N TYR A 270 2.75 18.22 -13.61
CA TYR A 270 1.66 17.33 -13.16
C TYR A 270 0.89 16.73 -14.35
N ARG A 271 0.65 17.53 -15.40
CA ARG A 271 -0.05 17.08 -16.61
C ARG A 271 0.75 16.01 -17.37
N ASP A 272 2.05 16.17 -17.47
CA ASP A 272 2.92 15.20 -18.15
C ASP A 272 3.02 13.91 -17.34
N LEU A 273 3.13 14.00 -16.01
CA LEU A 273 3.06 12.82 -15.13
C LEU A 273 1.72 12.09 -15.29
N LEU A 274 0.61 12.82 -15.41
CA LEU A 274 -0.72 12.23 -15.51
C LEU A 274 -0.91 11.54 -16.87
N SER A 275 -0.41 12.16 -17.94
CA SER A 275 -0.35 11.57 -19.28
C SER A 275 0.50 10.31 -19.29
N PHE A 276 1.67 10.36 -18.65
CA PHE A 276 2.57 9.22 -18.51
C PHE A 276 1.93 8.07 -17.72
N PHE A 277 1.18 8.39 -16.68
CA PHE A 277 0.45 7.39 -15.88
C PHE A 277 -0.60 6.69 -16.73
N LEU A 278 -1.41 7.46 -17.44
CA LEU A 278 -2.44 6.91 -18.29
C LEU A 278 -1.84 6.00 -19.37
N GLU A 279 -0.82 6.48 -20.09
CA GLU A 279 -0.15 5.71 -21.15
C GLU A 279 0.46 4.42 -20.59
N SER A 280 1.19 4.51 -19.47
CA SER A 280 1.82 3.37 -18.83
C SER A 280 0.82 2.31 -18.42
N PHE A 281 -0.31 2.69 -17.85
CA PHE A 281 -1.30 1.70 -17.45
C PHE A 281 -2.14 1.15 -18.62
N VAL A 282 -2.36 1.92 -19.69
CA VAL A 282 -2.90 1.40 -20.95
C VAL A 282 -1.96 0.34 -21.54
N ASN A 283 -0.66 0.61 -21.53
CA ASN A 283 0.35 -0.34 -21.97
C ASN A 283 0.44 -1.57 -21.05
N LEU A 284 0.27 -1.39 -19.74
CA LEU A 284 0.14 -2.50 -18.80
C LEU A 284 -1.07 -3.39 -19.13
N LYS A 285 -2.23 -2.82 -19.43
CA LYS A 285 -3.41 -3.59 -19.84
C LYS A 285 -3.10 -4.45 -21.07
N ARG A 286 -2.51 -3.87 -22.12
CA ARG A 286 -2.10 -4.59 -23.33
C ARG A 286 -1.09 -5.70 -23.04
N TYR A 287 -0.13 -5.43 -22.16
CA TYR A 287 0.82 -6.43 -21.68
C TYR A 287 0.12 -7.60 -20.98
N LEU A 288 -0.82 -7.31 -20.07
CA LEU A 288 -1.60 -8.32 -19.36
C LEU A 288 -2.48 -9.14 -20.31
N GLU A 289 -3.10 -8.52 -21.31
CA GLU A 289 -3.87 -9.24 -22.34
C GLU A 289 -2.98 -10.25 -23.08
N GLU A 290 -1.78 -9.85 -23.51
CA GLU A 290 -0.86 -10.76 -24.19
C GLU A 290 -0.42 -11.92 -23.27
N ARG A 291 -0.08 -11.63 -22.00
CA ARG A 291 0.33 -12.65 -21.02
C ARG A 291 -0.80 -13.60 -20.62
N ASN A 292 -2.05 -13.13 -20.63
CA ASN A 292 -3.23 -13.88 -20.14
C ASN A 292 -4.19 -14.31 -21.27
N LYS A 293 -3.67 -14.55 -22.49
CA LYS A 293 -4.46 -15.05 -23.63
C LYS A 293 -5.70 -14.20 -23.93
N GLY A 294 -5.54 -12.89 -23.91
CA GLY A 294 -6.57 -11.89 -24.19
C GLY A 294 -7.38 -11.40 -22.99
N ASN A 295 -7.03 -11.77 -21.74
CA ASN A 295 -7.77 -11.34 -20.54
C ASN A 295 -6.92 -10.47 -19.61
N SER A 296 -7.14 -9.15 -19.59
CA SER A 296 -6.48 -8.23 -18.65
C SER A 296 -6.76 -8.59 -17.19
N PHE A 297 -8.01 -8.98 -16.90
CA PHE A 297 -8.49 -9.28 -15.55
C PHE A 297 -8.94 -10.75 -15.48
N LEU A 298 -8.00 -11.65 -15.19
CA LEU A 298 -8.24 -13.08 -15.21
C LEU A 298 -9.17 -13.53 -14.08
N ILE A 299 -10.07 -14.47 -14.37
CA ILE A 299 -10.93 -15.14 -13.38
C ILE A 299 -10.15 -16.28 -12.72
N ASP A 300 -10.09 -16.34 -11.38
CA ASP A 300 -9.72 -17.57 -10.68
C ASP A 300 -10.84 -18.61 -10.75
N LYS A 301 -10.95 -19.29 -11.88
CA LYS A 301 -11.98 -20.32 -12.11
C LYS A 301 -11.89 -21.43 -11.06
N ARG A 302 -10.68 -21.79 -10.59
CA ARG A 302 -10.51 -22.87 -9.58
C ARG A 302 -10.94 -22.41 -8.19
N GLY A 303 -10.67 -21.16 -7.84
CA GLY A 303 -11.20 -20.52 -6.63
C GLY A 303 -12.73 -20.46 -6.65
N ILE A 304 -13.31 -20.01 -7.76
CA ILE A 304 -14.77 -19.98 -7.94
C ILE A 304 -15.37 -21.39 -7.84
N MET A 305 -14.76 -22.40 -8.48
CA MET A 305 -15.24 -23.80 -8.38
C MET A 305 -15.14 -24.37 -6.96
N ARG A 306 -14.14 -23.97 -6.16
CA ARG A 306 -14.06 -24.35 -4.73
C ARG A 306 -15.09 -23.62 -3.88
N SER A 307 -15.37 -22.36 -4.21
CA SER A 307 -16.41 -21.55 -3.57
C SER A 307 -17.83 -21.99 -3.95
N LEU A 308 -18.03 -22.54 -5.16
CA LEU A 308 -19.28 -23.13 -5.65
C LEU A 308 -19.75 -24.31 -4.79
N ILE A 309 -18.80 -25.05 -4.21
CA ILE A 309 -19.10 -26.13 -3.25
C ILE A 309 -19.59 -25.56 -1.91
N ARG A 310 -19.39 -24.26 -1.64
CA ARG A 310 -19.61 -23.61 -0.34
C ARG A 310 -20.63 -22.47 -0.33
N LEU A 311 -21.05 -21.92 -1.48
CA LEU A 311 -21.85 -20.69 -1.54
C LEU A 311 -23.08 -20.81 -2.46
N SER A 312 -24.15 -20.12 -2.05
CA SER A 312 -25.40 -19.94 -2.80
C SER A 312 -25.18 -19.25 -4.16
N VAL A 313 -26.00 -19.63 -5.14
CA VAL A 313 -25.92 -19.25 -6.57
C VAL A 313 -25.88 -17.74 -6.84
N SER A 314 -26.44 -16.89 -5.97
CA SER A 314 -26.50 -15.43 -6.17
C SER A 314 -25.12 -14.77 -6.29
N ASN A 315 -24.16 -15.16 -5.44
CA ASN A 315 -22.80 -14.59 -5.44
C ASN A 315 -21.97 -15.05 -6.64
N LEU A 316 -22.27 -16.24 -7.18
CA LEU A 316 -21.58 -16.79 -8.34
C LEU A 316 -21.75 -15.91 -9.59
N SER A 317 -22.97 -15.45 -9.83
CA SER A 317 -23.28 -14.64 -11.01
C SER A 317 -22.46 -13.35 -11.06
N MET A 318 -22.21 -12.74 -9.90
CA MET A 318 -21.40 -11.54 -9.75
C MET A 318 -19.92 -11.82 -9.94
N GLU A 319 -19.38 -12.88 -9.31
CA GLU A 319 -17.98 -13.27 -9.47
C GLU A 319 -17.63 -13.65 -10.92
N LEU A 320 -18.55 -14.31 -11.64
CA LEU A 320 -18.38 -14.62 -13.06
C LEU A 320 -18.43 -13.37 -13.95
N ARG A 321 -19.21 -12.35 -13.58
CA ARG A 321 -19.30 -11.07 -14.31
C ARG A 321 -18.15 -10.11 -13.96
N LYS A 322 -17.41 -10.38 -12.88
CA LYS A 322 -16.42 -9.47 -12.31
C LYS A 322 -15.40 -8.95 -13.33
N PRO A 323 -14.80 -9.76 -14.24
CA PRO A 323 -13.86 -9.22 -15.23
C PRO A 323 -14.49 -8.19 -16.16
N LEU A 324 -15.72 -8.44 -16.63
CA LEU A 324 -16.42 -7.50 -17.50
C LEU A 324 -16.75 -6.19 -16.75
N LEU A 325 -17.10 -6.29 -15.47
CA LEU A 325 -17.34 -5.12 -14.63
C LEU A 325 -16.05 -4.35 -14.34
N LEU A 326 -14.93 -5.04 -14.11
CA LEU A 326 -13.61 -4.44 -13.96
C LEU A 326 -13.15 -3.74 -15.24
N GLU A 327 -13.36 -4.36 -16.40
CA GLU A 327 -13.05 -3.77 -17.71
C GLU A 327 -13.86 -2.49 -17.95
N LYS A 328 -15.17 -2.52 -17.66
CA LYS A 328 -16.03 -1.33 -17.75
C LYS A 328 -15.59 -0.24 -16.79
N LEU A 329 -15.23 -0.60 -15.55
CA LEU A 329 -14.73 0.35 -14.57
C LEU A 329 -13.38 0.95 -15.02
N TYR A 330 -12.49 0.14 -15.57
CA TYR A 330 -11.21 0.57 -16.12
C TYR A 330 -11.40 1.63 -17.21
N GLU A 331 -12.23 1.36 -18.22
CA GLU A 331 -12.44 2.33 -19.32
C GLU A 331 -13.09 3.63 -18.83
N LYS A 332 -14.03 3.56 -17.87
CA LYS A 332 -14.60 4.77 -17.24
C LYS A 332 -13.53 5.59 -16.52
N MET A 333 -12.66 4.94 -15.76
CA MET A 333 -11.60 5.63 -15.02
C MET A 333 -10.55 6.22 -15.96
N LYS A 334 -10.16 5.50 -17.01
CA LYS A 334 -9.30 6.02 -18.07
C LYS A 334 -9.89 7.29 -18.69
N TYR A 335 -11.17 7.27 -19.05
CA TYR A 335 -11.84 8.44 -19.63
C TYR A 335 -11.82 9.66 -18.70
N ILE A 336 -12.03 9.46 -17.40
CA ILE A 336 -11.91 10.54 -16.39
C ILE A 336 -10.50 11.15 -16.41
N ILE A 337 -9.45 10.33 -16.46
CA ILE A 337 -8.07 10.84 -16.49
C ILE A 337 -7.78 11.57 -17.80
N GLU A 338 -8.27 11.08 -18.95
CA GLU A 338 -8.17 11.77 -20.24
C GLU A 338 -8.79 13.16 -20.20
N LEU A 339 -10.00 13.29 -19.62
CA LEU A 339 -10.65 14.59 -19.43
C LEU A 339 -9.79 15.53 -18.56
N GLN A 340 -9.21 15.02 -17.47
CA GLN A 340 -8.36 15.82 -16.58
C GLN A 340 -7.07 16.30 -17.26
N ILE A 341 -6.54 15.55 -18.23
CA ILE A 341 -5.36 15.94 -19.03
C ILE A 341 -5.72 17.05 -20.03
N VAL A 342 -6.91 16.99 -20.63
CA VAL A 342 -7.35 17.95 -21.66
C VAL A 342 -7.89 19.24 -21.03
N CYS A 343 -8.65 19.13 -19.94
CA CYS A 343 -9.35 20.23 -19.27
C CYS A 343 -9.10 20.20 -17.75
N PRO A 344 -7.90 20.56 -17.26
CA PRO A 344 -7.54 20.43 -15.85
C PRO A 344 -8.38 21.33 -14.92
N ASP A 345 -8.89 22.45 -15.43
CA ASP A 345 -9.65 23.45 -14.67
C ASP A 345 -11.17 23.20 -14.67
N GLN A 346 -11.64 22.22 -15.44
CA GLN A 346 -13.07 21.90 -15.48
C GLN A 346 -13.39 20.89 -14.37
N CYS A 347 -14.42 21.21 -13.57
CA CYS A 347 -15.00 20.22 -12.67
C CYS A 347 -15.41 19.00 -13.50
N LEU A 348 -14.91 17.82 -13.10
CA LEU A 348 -15.40 16.57 -13.66
C LEU A 348 -16.93 16.53 -13.55
N PRO A 349 -17.64 16.02 -14.57
CA PRO A 349 -19.09 15.87 -14.47
C PRO A 349 -19.44 15.12 -13.17
N GLY A 350 -20.19 15.77 -12.28
CA GLY A 350 -20.43 15.27 -10.92
C GLY A 350 -21.00 13.85 -10.88
N ASP A 351 -21.80 13.50 -11.90
CA ASP A 351 -22.37 12.15 -12.06
C ASP A 351 -21.29 11.09 -12.31
N LEU A 352 -20.22 11.42 -13.04
CA LEU A 352 -19.22 10.46 -13.49
C LEU A 352 -18.31 9.98 -12.36
N LEU A 353 -17.87 10.89 -11.48
CA LEU A 353 -17.07 10.53 -10.31
C LEU A 353 -17.89 9.72 -9.30
N GLY A 354 -19.15 10.10 -9.09
CA GLY A 354 -20.09 9.36 -8.26
C GLY A 354 -20.34 7.93 -8.77
N GLU A 355 -20.50 7.76 -10.09
CA GLU A 355 -20.64 6.45 -10.72
C GLU A 355 -19.41 5.55 -10.54
N VAL A 356 -18.20 6.10 -10.70
CA VAL A 356 -16.96 5.35 -10.50
C VAL A 356 -16.81 4.93 -9.04
N LYS A 357 -17.08 5.84 -8.09
CA LYS A 357 -17.09 5.51 -6.65
C LYS A 357 -18.10 4.43 -6.31
N SER A 358 -19.31 4.52 -6.86
CA SER A 358 -20.37 3.52 -6.66
C SER A 358 -19.98 2.15 -7.23
N SER A 359 -19.50 2.13 -8.47
CA SER A 359 -19.07 0.89 -9.16
C SER A 359 -17.87 0.24 -8.45
N TYR A 360 -16.90 1.04 -8.01
CA TYR A 360 -15.76 0.58 -7.25
C TYR A 360 -16.20 -0.02 -5.90
N LYS A 361 -17.07 0.67 -5.16
CA LYS A 361 -17.64 0.17 -3.90
C LYS A 361 -18.41 -1.12 -4.11
N GLN A 362 -19.17 -1.26 -5.20
CA GLN A 362 -19.88 -2.50 -5.52
C GLN A 362 -18.93 -3.69 -5.73
N LEU A 363 -17.74 -3.46 -6.29
CA LEU A 363 -16.79 -4.53 -6.62
C LEU A 363 -15.83 -4.89 -5.49
N PHE A 364 -15.55 -3.95 -4.59
CA PHE A 364 -14.48 -4.08 -3.59
C PHE A 364 -14.88 -3.74 -2.14
N GLY A 365 -16.09 -3.21 -1.91
CA GLY A 365 -16.55 -2.69 -0.62
C GLY A 365 -17.45 -3.62 0.19
#